data_AF-A0A3C0YR06-F1
#
_entry.id   AF-A0A3C0YR06-F1
#
_cell.length_a   1.000
_cell.length_b   1.000
_cell.length_c   1.000
_cell.angle_alpha   90.00
_cell.angle_beta   90.00
_cell.angle_gamma   90.00
#
_symmetry.space_group_name_H-M   'P 1'
#
loop_
_entity.id
_entity.type
_entity.pdbx_description
1 polymer ?
#
loop_
_entity_poly.entity_id
_entity_poly.type
_entity_poly.pdbx_seq_one_letter_code
_entity_poly.pdbx_strand_id
1 'polypeptide(L)'
;MLVQNNLRDRITLQTDGQIKTGRDVVIAALLGAERFGFGTSALVTMGCTLLRKCHEGACTFGIATQDPELRKRFAGKPEHIQRFMFFIAEEVRGIMAQLGFRKFEDMVGKVEYLSTQKAIEHYKAKGLDFSALFVRPDVSDGRAIRKTHPQQNKLTDHLDWQIIDKLKPAIDSKQKA
;
A
#
# COMPACT_ATOMS: atom_id res chain seq x y z
N MET A 1 1.56 17.33 -8.84
CA MET A 1 2.00 18.10 -7.66
C MET A 1 3.34 17.63 -7.07
N LEU A 2 3.51 16.39 -6.59
CA LEU A 2 4.77 15.97 -5.93
C LEU A 2 6.01 15.97 -6.85
N VAL A 3 5.87 15.43 -8.07
CA VAL A 3 6.94 15.46 -9.07
C VAL A 3 7.24 16.89 -9.49
N GLN A 4 6.20 17.68 -9.80
CA GLN A 4 6.33 19.09 -10.18
C GLN A 4 7.04 19.95 -9.12
N ASN A 5 6.89 19.63 -7.84
CA ASN A 5 7.57 20.34 -6.74
C ASN A 5 8.93 19.73 -6.35
N ASN A 6 9.43 18.74 -7.10
CA ASN A 6 10.69 18.03 -6.80
C ASN A 6 10.74 17.42 -5.38
N LEU A 7 9.61 16.85 -4.93
CA LEU A 7 9.47 16.20 -3.61
C LEU A 7 9.21 14.70 -3.70
N ARG A 8 9.07 14.16 -4.93
CA ARG A 8 8.69 12.75 -5.16
C ARG A 8 9.81 11.75 -4.83
N ASP A 9 11.05 12.20 -4.93
CA ASP A 9 12.31 11.48 -4.75
C ASP A 9 12.55 10.90 -3.34
N ARG A 10 11.94 11.50 -2.31
CA ARG A 10 12.20 11.21 -0.90
C ARG A 10 11.04 10.53 -0.16
N ILE A 11 9.89 10.40 -0.81
CA ILE A 11 8.69 9.82 -0.19
C ILE A 11 8.30 8.52 -0.87
N THR A 12 7.87 7.55 -0.09
CA THR A 12 7.24 6.34 -0.62
C THR A 12 5.74 6.57 -0.68
N LEU A 13 5.14 6.40 -1.87
CA LEU A 13 3.69 6.48 -2.00
C LEU A 13 3.05 5.11 -1.73
N GLN A 14 2.09 5.09 -0.82
CA GLN A 14 1.28 3.92 -0.50
C GLN A 14 -0.16 4.15 -0.93
N THR A 15 -0.80 3.10 -1.44
CA THR A 15 -2.24 3.11 -1.72
C THR A 15 -2.89 1.84 -1.20
N ASP A 16 -4.18 1.93 -0.90
CA ASP A 16 -5.04 0.82 -0.52
C ASP A 16 -6.45 1.04 -1.10
N GLY A 17 -7.41 0.22 -0.69
CA GLY A 17 -8.80 0.34 -1.12
C GLY A 17 -9.16 -0.66 -2.20
N GLN A 18 -9.84 -1.74 -1.78
CA GLN A 18 -10.33 -2.81 -2.66
C GLN A 18 -9.27 -3.47 -3.56
N ILE A 19 -7.99 -3.36 -3.23
CA ILE A 19 -6.91 -4.14 -3.87
C ILE A 19 -7.11 -5.62 -3.54
N LYS A 20 -7.42 -6.41 -4.56
CA LYS A 20 -7.77 -7.84 -4.43
C LYS A 20 -6.93 -8.74 -5.32
N THR A 21 -6.34 -8.19 -6.38
CA THR A 21 -5.64 -8.94 -7.44
C THR A 21 -4.26 -8.35 -7.71
N GLY A 22 -3.40 -9.13 -8.36
CA GLY A 22 -2.12 -8.64 -8.88
C GLY A 22 -2.31 -7.56 -9.94
N ARG A 23 -3.38 -7.61 -10.74
CA ARG A 23 -3.75 -6.52 -11.66
C ARG A 23 -3.98 -5.19 -10.96
N ASP A 24 -4.68 -5.19 -9.81
CA ASP A 24 -4.93 -3.96 -9.05
C ASP A 24 -3.61 -3.34 -8.57
N VAL A 25 -2.68 -4.18 -8.09
CA VAL A 25 -1.33 -3.76 -7.68
C VAL A 25 -0.56 -3.15 -8.85
N VAL A 26 -0.59 -3.80 -10.02
CA VAL A 26 0.09 -3.29 -11.22
C VAL A 26 -0.48 -1.95 -11.65
N ILE A 27 -1.80 -1.80 -11.71
CA ILE A 27 -2.44 -0.52 -12.09
C ILE A 27 -2.04 0.57 -11.10
N ALA A 28 -2.11 0.28 -9.80
CA ALA A 28 -1.69 1.22 -8.76
C ALA A 28 -0.21 1.62 -8.90
N ALA A 29 0.67 0.66 -9.24
CA ALA A 29 2.09 0.93 -9.48
C ALA A 29 2.30 1.84 -10.70
N LEU A 30 1.64 1.54 -11.81
CA LEU A 30 1.70 2.36 -13.04
C LEU A 30 1.20 3.80 -12.78
N LEU A 31 0.25 3.98 -11.87
CA LEU A 31 -0.24 5.30 -11.41
C LEU A 31 0.70 6.00 -10.39
N GLY A 32 1.77 5.33 -9.93
CA GLY A 32 2.84 5.93 -9.13
C GLY A 32 2.96 5.42 -7.69
N ALA A 33 2.18 4.41 -7.28
CA ALA A 33 2.32 3.79 -5.96
C ALA A 33 3.52 2.83 -5.88
N GLU A 34 4.12 2.74 -4.69
CA GLU A 34 5.26 1.87 -4.39
C GLU A 34 4.95 0.86 -3.27
N ARG A 35 3.87 1.10 -2.51
CA ARG A 35 3.37 0.22 -1.45
C ARG A 35 1.87 0.02 -1.59
N PHE A 36 1.41 -1.15 -1.18
CA PHE A 36 0.03 -1.60 -1.39
C PHE A 36 -0.52 -2.14 -0.07
N GLY A 37 -1.63 -1.56 0.39
CA GLY A 37 -2.33 -1.99 1.58
C GLY A 37 -3.46 -2.97 1.24
N PHE A 38 -3.53 -4.07 1.99
CA PHE A 38 -4.58 -5.09 1.86
C PHE A 38 -5.35 -5.20 3.16
N GLY A 39 -6.59 -4.70 3.17
CA GLY A 39 -7.49 -4.78 4.32
C GLY A 39 -8.51 -5.90 4.16
N THR A 40 -9.60 -5.61 3.44
CA THR A 40 -10.73 -6.54 3.27
C THR A 40 -10.32 -7.88 2.63
N SER A 41 -9.47 -7.87 1.60
CA SER A 41 -8.98 -9.09 0.95
C SER A 41 -8.22 -9.99 1.94
N ALA A 42 -7.35 -9.41 2.76
CA ALA A 42 -6.67 -10.15 3.83
C ALA A 42 -7.67 -10.73 4.85
N LEU A 43 -8.68 -9.96 5.29
CA LEU A 43 -9.72 -10.47 6.20
C LEU A 43 -10.52 -11.63 5.59
N VAL A 44 -10.83 -11.56 4.30
CA VAL A 44 -11.53 -12.65 3.59
C VAL A 44 -10.70 -13.93 3.58
N THR A 45 -9.38 -13.84 3.37
CA THR A 45 -8.49 -15.01 3.42
C THR A 45 -8.44 -15.66 4.81
N MET A 46 -8.72 -14.86 5.85
CA MET A 46 -8.82 -15.32 7.25
C MET A 46 -10.21 -15.84 7.63
N GLY A 47 -11.17 -15.85 6.70
CA GLY A 47 -12.52 -16.40 6.89
C GLY A 47 -13.65 -15.37 6.95
N CYS A 48 -13.40 -14.09 6.64
CA CYS A 48 -14.48 -13.10 6.59
C CYS A 48 -15.42 -13.39 5.43
N THR A 49 -16.71 -13.57 5.74
CA THR A 49 -17.79 -13.80 4.76
C THR A 49 -18.56 -12.54 4.39
N LEU A 50 -18.04 -11.37 4.76
CA LEU A 50 -18.65 -10.06 4.47
C LEU A 50 -20.08 -9.90 5.02
N LEU A 51 -20.32 -10.37 6.26
CA LEU A 51 -21.61 -10.21 6.96
C LEU A 51 -22.03 -8.74 7.16
N ARG A 52 -21.07 -7.80 7.14
CA ARG A 52 -21.27 -6.34 7.34
C ARG A 52 -21.87 -5.94 8.70
N LYS A 53 -21.74 -6.82 9.71
CA LYS A 53 -22.12 -6.58 11.10
C LYS A 53 -20.94 -6.33 12.04
N CYS A 54 -19.80 -5.88 11.49
CA CYS A 54 -18.59 -5.68 12.28
C CYS A 54 -18.79 -4.70 13.45
N HIS A 55 -19.64 -3.69 13.25
CA HIS A 55 -19.96 -2.67 14.25
C HIS A 55 -20.86 -3.20 15.39
N GLU A 56 -21.59 -4.30 15.17
CA GLU A 56 -22.43 -4.94 16.20
C GLU A 56 -21.61 -5.82 17.15
N GLY A 57 -20.32 -6.07 16.86
CA GLY A 57 -19.50 -7.01 17.63
C GLY A 57 -19.95 -8.47 17.55
N ALA A 58 -20.89 -8.80 16.66
CA ALA A 58 -21.52 -10.12 16.53
C ALA A 58 -20.92 -10.98 15.41
N CYS A 59 -19.62 -10.85 15.12
CA CYS A 59 -18.98 -11.62 14.07
C CYS A 59 -18.95 -13.12 14.41
N THR A 60 -19.79 -13.91 13.73
CA THR A 60 -19.91 -15.36 13.96
C THR A 60 -18.67 -16.17 13.58
N PHE A 61 -17.71 -15.55 12.87
CA PHE A 61 -16.43 -16.13 12.47
C PHE A 61 -15.26 -15.69 13.37
N GLY A 62 -15.53 -14.95 14.45
CA GLY A 62 -14.50 -14.59 15.44
C GLY A 62 -13.49 -13.52 14.97
N ILE A 63 -13.77 -12.80 13.89
CA ILE A 63 -12.83 -11.82 13.30
C ILE A 63 -13.01 -10.43 13.93
N ALA A 64 -14.20 -9.83 13.78
CA ALA A 64 -14.51 -8.49 14.26
C ALA A 64 -15.45 -8.56 15.47
N THR A 65 -14.95 -9.11 16.58
CA THR A 65 -15.69 -9.28 17.82
C THR A 65 -14.73 -9.34 19.02
N GLN A 66 -15.18 -8.85 20.17
CA GLN A 66 -14.47 -8.99 21.45
C GLN A 66 -15.09 -10.06 22.36
N ASP A 67 -16.22 -10.65 21.96
CA ASP A 67 -16.90 -11.72 22.69
C ASP A 67 -16.00 -12.97 22.74
N PRO A 68 -15.67 -13.50 23.94
CA PRO A 68 -14.80 -14.66 24.07
C PRO A 68 -15.31 -15.93 23.37
N GLU A 69 -16.63 -16.18 23.37
CA GLU A 69 -17.22 -17.37 22.72
C GLU A 69 -17.20 -17.25 21.21
N LEU A 70 -17.43 -16.05 20.66
CA LEU A 70 -17.31 -15.82 19.22
C LEU A 70 -15.85 -15.84 18.77
N ARG A 71 -14.91 -15.29 19.55
CA ARG A 71 -13.47 -15.31 19.24
C ARG A 71 -12.89 -16.71 19.13
N LYS A 72 -13.37 -17.67 19.93
CA LYS A 72 -12.99 -19.09 19.83
C LYS A 72 -13.29 -19.70 18.44
N ARG A 73 -14.19 -19.10 17.67
CA ARG A 73 -14.56 -19.56 16.31
C ARG A 73 -13.59 -19.11 15.23
N PHE A 74 -12.62 -18.26 15.55
CA PHE A 74 -11.62 -17.80 14.60
C PHE A 74 -10.73 -18.96 14.13
N ALA A 75 -10.86 -19.32 12.85
CA ALA A 75 -10.12 -20.42 12.24
C ALA A 75 -9.01 -19.95 11.27
N GLY A 76 -8.82 -18.63 11.12
CA GLY A 76 -7.82 -18.08 10.23
C GLY A 76 -6.40 -18.36 10.72
N LYS A 77 -5.49 -18.66 9.80
CA LYS A 77 -4.08 -18.96 10.13
C LYS A 77 -3.12 -18.07 9.34
N PRO A 78 -1.92 -17.76 9.86
CA PRO A 78 -0.93 -16.95 9.15
C PRO A 78 -0.61 -17.47 7.74
N GLU A 79 -0.66 -18.78 7.52
CA GLU A 79 -0.39 -19.42 6.23
C GLU A 79 -1.41 -19.01 5.16
N HIS A 80 -2.64 -18.64 5.55
CA HIS A 80 -3.64 -18.18 4.60
C HIS A 80 -3.25 -16.83 4.00
N ILE A 81 -2.74 -15.91 4.83
CA ILE A 81 -2.23 -14.61 4.38
C ILE A 81 -0.97 -14.81 3.53
N GLN A 82 -0.04 -15.66 3.97
CA GLN A 82 1.17 -15.94 3.19
C GLN A 82 0.82 -16.46 1.79
N ARG A 83 -0.06 -17.46 1.69
CA ARG A 83 -0.50 -18.01 0.40
C ARG A 83 -1.18 -16.96 -0.47
N PHE A 84 -2.06 -16.15 0.12
CA PHE A 84 -2.68 -15.04 -0.60
C PHE A 84 -1.64 -14.07 -1.17
N MET A 85 -0.66 -13.66 -0.37
CA MET A 85 0.41 -12.75 -0.82
C MET A 85 1.30 -13.39 -1.89
N PHE A 86 1.56 -14.70 -1.80
CA PHE A 86 2.25 -15.43 -2.87
C PHE A 86 1.45 -15.35 -4.18
N PHE A 87 0.16 -15.69 -4.18
CA PHE A 87 -0.68 -15.61 -5.38
C PHE A 87 -0.72 -14.22 -6.00
N ILE A 88 -0.87 -13.17 -5.18
CA ILE A 88 -0.81 -11.79 -5.65
C ILE A 88 0.54 -11.51 -6.30
N ALA A 89 1.64 -11.89 -5.65
CA ALA A 89 2.98 -11.70 -6.19
C ALA A 89 3.20 -12.49 -7.49
N GLU A 90 2.66 -13.70 -7.62
CA GLU A 90 2.76 -14.50 -8.86
C GLU A 90 2.01 -13.83 -10.02
N GLU A 91 0.79 -13.38 -9.77
CA GLU A 91 -0.01 -12.67 -10.76
C GLU A 91 0.67 -11.36 -11.20
N VAL A 92 1.22 -10.59 -10.24
CA VAL A 92 2.03 -9.40 -10.53
C VAL A 92 3.21 -9.75 -11.44
N ARG A 93 3.99 -10.80 -11.11
CA ARG A 93 5.13 -11.22 -11.95
C ARG A 93 4.68 -11.64 -13.36
N GLY A 94 3.54 -12.32 -13.47
CA GLY A 94 2.95 -12.68 -14.76
C GLY A 94 2.63 -11.46 -15.62
N ILE A 95 1.98 -10.46 -15.04
CA ILE A 95 1.65 -9.20 -15.73
C ILE A 95 2.91 -8.40 -16.05
N MET A 96 3.88 -8.32 -15.13
CA MET A 96 5.18 -7.69 -15.37
C MET A 96 5.87 -8.27 -16.61
N ALA A 97 5.87 -9.61 -16.73
CA ALA A 97 6.46 -10.29 -17.88
C ALA A 97 5.73 -9.95 -19.19
N GLN A 98 4.40 -9.86 -19.17
CA GLN A 98 3.60 -9.45 -20.34
C GLN A 98 3.89 -8.00 -20.77
N LEU A 99 4.12 -7.10 -19.80
CA LEU A 99 4.44 -5.70 -20.05
C LEU A 99 5.94 -5.45 -20.34
N GLY A 100 6.80 -6.48 -20.22
CA GLY A 100 8.23 -6.39 -20.52
C GLY A 100 9.11 -5.88 -19.38
N PHE A 101 8.61 -5.84 -18.15
CA PHE A 101 9.36 -5.35 -16.99
C PHE A 101 10.04 -6.47 -16.21
N ARG A 102 11.32 -6.29 -15.87
CA ARG A 102 12.10 -7.21 -15.01
C ARG A 102 12.11 -6.79 -13.54
N LYS A 103 12.13 -5.48 -13.28
CA LYS A 103 12.12 -4.91 -11.93
C LYS A 103 10.81 -4.17 -11.71
N PHE A 104 10.17 -4.41 -10.56
CA PHE A 104 8.89 -3.79 -10.23
C PHE A 104 8.97 -2.26 -10.22
N GLU A 105 10.05 -1.71 -9.68
CA GLU A 105 10.24 -0.27 -9.56
C GLU A 105 10.21 0.45 -10.93
N ASP A 106 10.61 -0.23 -12.01
CA ASP A 106 10.69 0.36 -13.35
C ASP A 106 9.31 0.62 -13.96
N MET A 107 8.26 0.01 -13.39
CA MET A 107 6.86 0.28 -13.73
C MET A 107 6.29 1.50 -13.01
N VAL A 108 6.87 1.91 -11.88
CA VAL A 108 6.26 2.92 -11.02
C VAL A 108 6.12 4.24 -11.77
N GLY A 109 4.88 4.70 -11.93
CA GLY A 109 4.56 5.95 -12.64
C GLY A 109 4.53 5.85 -14.17
N LYS A 110 4.63 4.64 -14.74
CA LYS A 110 4.57 4.39 -16.19
C LYS A 110 3.14 4.35 -16.73
N VAL A 111 2.40 5.44 -16.58
CA VAL A 111 0.98 5.56 -16.98
C VAL A 111 0.74 5.26 -18.46
N GLU A 112 1.77 5.30 -19.31
CA GLU A 112 1.70 4.93 -20.73
C GLU A 112 1.32 3.48 -21.02
N TYR A 113 1.51 2.58 -20.04
CA TYR A 113 1.09 1.18 -20.17
C TYR A 113 -0.39 0.98 -19.81
N LEU A 114 -1.09 2.04 -19.40
CA LEU A 114 -2.52 2.01 -19.13
C LEU A 114 -3.28 2.46 -20.36
N SER A 115 -4.34 1.73 -20.67
CA SER A 115 -5.32 2.10 -21.67
C SER A 115 -6.72 1.83 -21.13
N THR A 116 -7.67 2.66 -21.51
CA THR A 116 -9.08 2.44 -21.22
C THR A 116 -9.71 1.72 -22.39
N GLN A 117 -10.43 0.64 -22.10
CA GLN A 117 -11.38 0.13 -23.08
C GLN A 117 -12.51 1.16 -23.21
N LYS A 118 -12.94 1.43 -24.44
CA LYS A 118 -14.16 2.20 -24.68
C LYS A 118 -15.27 1.51 -23.90
N ALA A 119 -15.94 2.24 -23.02
CA ALA A 119 -16.98 1.68 -22.20
C ALA A 119 -18.01 0.98 -23.10
N ILE A 120 -18.18 -0.32 -22.87
CA ILE A 120 -19.07 -1.21 -23.61
C ILE A 120 -20.46 -0.59 -23.56
N GLU A 121 -20.95 -0.03 -24.67
CA GLU A 121 -22.30 0.47 -25.02
C GLU A 121 -23.27 0.91 -23.88
N HIS A 122 -22.77 1.29 -22.72
CA HIS A 122 -23.59 1.54 -21.55
C HIS A 122 -23.82 3.04 -21.45
N TYR A 123 -25.07 3.46 -21.54
CA TYR A 123 -25.45 4.87 -21.63
C TYR A 123 -24.86 5.75 -20.50
N LYS A 124 -24.73 5.21 -19.26
CA LYS A 124 -24.14 5.94 -18.12
C LYS A 124 -22.63 6.16 -18.21
N ALA A 125 -21.94 5.40 -19.06
CA ALA A 125 -20.50 5.55 -19.23
C ALA A 125 -20.16 6.55 -20.36
N LYS A 126 -21.17 7.02 -21.11
CA LYS A 126 -20.99 8.08 -22.10
C LYS A 126 -20.52 9.36 -21.39
N GLY A 127 -19.41 9.92 -21.85
CA GLY A 127 -18.86 11.17 -21.33
C GLY A 127 -17.87 11.04 -20.16
N LEU A 128 -17.53 9.82 -19.72
CA LEU A 128 -16.43 9.65 -18.76
C LEU A 128 -15.08 9.94 -19.44
N ASP A 129 -14.39 10.97 -18.96
CA ASP A 129 -13.04 11.32 -19.39
C ASP A 129 -12.03 10.98 -18.28
N PHE A 130 -11.10 10.08 -18.60
CA PHE A 130 -10.01 9.66 -17.71
C PHE A 130 -8.68 10.32 -18.07
N SER A 131 -8.66 11.27 -19.01
CA SER A 131 -7.45 11.97 -19.47
C SER A 131 -6.61 12.53 -18.31
N ALA A 132 -7.27 13.12 -17.31
CA ALA A 132 -6.63 13.71 -16.14
C ALA A 132 -5.85 12.68 -15.29
N LEU A 133 -6.24 11.40 -15.31
CA LEU A 133 -5.58 10.34 -14.54
C LEU A 133 -4.29 9.86 -15.22
N PHE A 134 -4.22 9.95 -16.55
CA PHE A 134 -3.08 9.47 -17.34
C PHE A 134 -2.10 10.57 -17.73
N VAL A 135 -2.20 11.75 -17.09
CA VAL A 135 -1.27 12.86 -17.29
C VAL A 135 0.12 12.44 -16.86
N ARG A 136 1.08 12.52 -17.78
CA ARG A 136 2.50 12.31 -17.49
C ARG A 136 3.10 13.57 -16.91
N PRO A 137 3.81 13.50 -15.77
CA PRO A 137 4.58 14.64 -15.31
C PRO A 137 5.74 14.88 -16.28
N ASP A 138 6.02 16.15 -16.58
CA ASP A 138 7.24 16.52 -17.29
C ASP A 138 8.46 16.31 -16.36
N VAL A 139 9.40 15.51 -16.85
CA VAL A 139 10.63 15.11 -16.17
C VAL A 139 11.85 15.25 -17.09
N SER A 140 11.76 16.07 -18.14
CA SER A 140 12.88 16.34 -19.05
C SER A 140 14.11 16.92 -18.34
N ASP A 141 13.90 17.52 -17.17
CA ASP A 141 14.93 18.07 -16.29
C ASP A 141 15.52 17.04 -15.30
N GLY A 142 15.17 15.76 -15.45
CA GLY A 142 15.73 14.66 -14.64
C GLY A 142 15.04 14.46 -13.28
N ARG A 143 13.91 15.12 -13.02
CA ARG A 143 13.13 14.91 -11.79
C ARG A 143 12.69 13.45 -11.64
N ALA A 144 12.75 12.92 -10.42
CA ALA A 144 12.36 11.55 -10.13
C ALA A 144 10.83 11.38 -10.08
N ILE A 145 10.34 10.27 -10.63
CA ILE A 145 8.91 9.87 -10.59
C ILE A 145 8.58 8.87 -9.47
N ARG A 146 9.61 8.35 -8.81
CA ARG A 146 9.54 7.40 -7.68
C ARG A 146 10.52 7.80 -6.59
N LYS A 147 10.49 7.11 -5.45
CA LYS A 147 11.50 7.33 -4.42
C LYS A 147 12.87 6.84 -4.92
N THR A 148 13.90 7.66 -4.76
CA THR A 148 15.28 7.32 -5.15
C THR A 148 16.25 7.41 -3.98
N HIS A 149 15.92 8.15 -2.92
CA HIS A 149 16.76 8.25 -1.73
C HIS A 149 15.94 8.36 -0.44
N PRO A 150 16.51 7.99 0.72
CA PRO A 150 15.87 8.19 2.01
C PRO A 150 15.78 9.67 2.37
N GLN A 151 14.83 10.03 3.25
CA GLN A 151 14.85 11.34 3.86
C GLN A 151 16.05 11.48 4.79
N GLN A 152 16.64 12.67 4.82
CA GLN A 152 17.68 13.00 5.78
C GLN A 152 17.13 12.94 7.20
N ASN A 153 17.87 12.31 8.11
CA ASN A 153 17.55 12.33 9.53
C ASN A 153 17.79 13.74 10.08
N LYS A 154 16.73 14.41 10.55
CA LYS A 154 16.79 15.77 11.11
C LYS A 154 17.12 15.82 12.60
N LEU A 155 17.31 14.67 13.24
CA LEU A 155 17.50 14.59 14.68
C LEU A 155 18.96 14.34 15.06
N THR A 156 19.88 14.21 14.11
CA THR A 156 21.26 13.77 14.38
C THR A 156 22.02 14.67 15.37
N ASP A 157 21.67 15.95 15.46
CA ASP A 157 22.28 16.96 16.32
C ASP A 157 21.33 17.50 17.40
N HIS A 158 20.20 16.81 17.64
CA HIS A 158 19.20 17.25 18.61
C HIS A 158 19.73 17.21 20.05
N LEU A 159 19.40 18.24 20.85
CA LEU A 159 19.86 18.39 22.24
C LEU A 159 19.50 17.18 23.11
N ASP A 160 18.35 16.55 22.84
CA ASP A 160 17.87 15.38 23.58
C ASP A 160 18.89 14.24 23.63
N TRP A 161 19.78 14.09 22.64
CA TRP A 161 20.83 13.06 22.70
C TRP A 161 21.81 13.30 23.85
N GLN A 162 22.15 14.57 24.13
CA GLN A 162 22.99 14.92 25.27
C GLN A 162 22.24 14.74 26.59
N ILE A 163 20.93 15.01 26.61
CA ILE A 163 20.09 14.82 27.79
C ILE A 163 19.97 13.32 28.10
N ILE A 164 19.71 12.49 27.09
CA ILE A 164 19.61 11.04 27.22
C ILE A 164 20.93 10.47 27.77
N ASP A 165 22.07 10.92 27.28
CA ASP A 165 23.38 10.46 27.80
C ASP A 165 23.57 10.81 29.27
N LYS A 166 23.12 12.00 29.72
CA LYS A 166 23.15 12.37 31.14
C LYS A 166 22.15 11.59 31.99
N LEU A 167 21.01 11.19 31.41
CA LEU A 167 19.95 10.45 32.09
C LEU A 167 20.12 8.93 32.04
N LYS A 168 21.10 8.39 31.30
CA LYS A 168 21.38 6.94 31.24
C LYS A 168 21.39 6.25 32.62
N PRO A 169 22.06 6.79 33.66
CA PRO A 169 22.05 6.16 34.98
C PRO A 169 20.64 6.06 35.57
N ALA A 170 19.81 7.09 35.39
CA ALA A 170 18.42 7.09 35.85
C ALA A 170 17.56 6.10 35.06
N ILE A 171 17.78 5.99 33.75
CA ILE A 171 17.04 5.09 32.85
C ILE A 171 17.41 3.63 33.14
N ASP A 172 18.70 3.31 33.18
CA ASP A 172 19.19 1.93 33.27
C ASP A 172 19.10 1.39 34.70
N SER A 173 19.35 2.25 35.69
CA SER A 173 19.44 1.83 37.11
C SER A 173 18.27 2.30 37.97
N LYS A 174 17.25 2.94 37.38
CA LYS A 174 16.09 3.55 38.09
C LYS A 174 16.50 4.49 39.22
N GLN A 175 17.68 5.10 39.11
CA GLN A 175 18.12 6.14 40.03
C GLN A 175 17.31 7.42 39.76
N LYS A 176 17.08 8.24 40.79
CA LYS A 176 16.50 9.57 40.54
C LYS A 176 17.50 10.40 39.73
N ALA A 177 16.99 11.02 38.67
CA ALA A 177 17.72 11.95 37.82
C ALA A 177 18.13 13.21 38.57
#